data_AF-A0A9P6SU33-F1
#
_entry.id   AF-A0A9P6SU33-F1
#
_cell.length_a   1.000
_cell.length_b   1.000
_cell.length_c   1.000
_cell.angle_alpha   90.00
_cell.angle_beta   90.00
_cell.angle_gamma   90.00
#
_symmetry.space_group_name_H-M   'P 1'
#
loop_
_entity.id
_entity.type
_entity.pdbx_description
1 polymer ?
#
loop_
_entity_poly.entity_id
_entity_poly.type
_entity_poly.pdbx_seq_one_letter_code
_entity_poly.pdbx_strand_id
1 'polypeptide(L)'
;MNQDSSKTEPDVETLLCQLRLERLQGRDGDVYVSPRAKATPRAADDFDLTTKVQEFLASDGKVFLVLGDSGTGKSTFNRALEISLWDKHDKTNGRIPLFIHLPAIEEPERDLIAERLRQVNFTESQILELKLHREFILICDGYDESQQTRNL
;
A
#
# COMPACT_ATOMS: atom_id res chain seq x y z
N MET A 1 35.59 28.15 14.41
CA MET A 1 35.32 27.73 13.02
C MET A 1 34.32 26.59 13.12
N ASN A 2 33.04 26.94 13.27
CA ASN A 2 31.98 25.96 13.46
C ASN A 2 31.52 25.53 12.07
N GLN A 3 31.82 24.30 11.71
CA GLN A 3 31.21 23.67 10.55
C GLN A 3 29.75 23.39 10.90
N ASP A 4 28.88 24.26 10.42
CA ASP A 4 27.45 24.04 10.39
C ASP A 4 27.18 23.00 9.31
N SER A 5 27.21 21.72 9.70
CA SER A 5 26.81 20.61 8.87
C SER A 5 25.29 20.65 8.69
N SER A 6 24.82 21.59 7.87
CA SER A 6 23.48 21.59 7.32
C SER A 6 23.31 20.34 6.47
N LYS A 7 22.86 19.25 7.10
CA LYS A 7 22.28 18.13 6.38
C LYS A 7 21.03 18.68 5.71
N THR A 8 21.11 19.01 4.44
CA THR A 8 19.95 19.30 3.61
C THR A 8 19.05 18.07 3.69
N GLU A 9 17.87 18.22 4.29
CA GLU A 9 16.89 17.14 4.32
C GLU A 9 16.58 16.72 2.88
N PRO A 10 16.56 15.42 2.57
CA PRO A 10 16.26 14.95 1.22
C PRO A 10 14.85 15.39 0.84
N ASP A 11 14.71 15.85 -0.41
CA ASP A 11 13.42 16.24 -0.96
C ASP A 11 12.42 15.07 -1.01
N VAL A 12 11.13 15.38 -0.94
CA VAL A 12 10.03 14.39 -0.92
C VAL A 12 10.09 13.47 -2.13
N GLU A 13 10.39 13.99 -3.32
CA GLU A 13 10.48 13.18 -4.54
C GLU A 13 11.67 12.24 -4.51
N THR A 14 12.76 12.63 -3.86
CA THR A 14 13.94 11.77 -3.69
C THR A 14 13.59 10.59 -2.78
N LEU A 15 12.88 10.83 -1.68
CA LEU A 15 12.43 9.79 -0.77
C LEU A 15 11.42 8.85 -1.42
N LEU A 16 10.46 9.38 -2.18
CA LEU A 16 9.51 8.56 -2.94
C LEU A 16 10.21 7.71 -4.01
N CYS A 17 11.22 8.27 -4.69
CA CYS A 17 12.04 7.51 -5.63
C CYS A 17 12.81 6.38 -4.93
N GLN A 18 13.38 6.64 -3.76
CA GLN A 18 14.08 5.63 -2.97
C GLN A 18 13.11 4.53 -2.54
N LEU A 19 11.96 4.89 -1.97
CA LEU A 19 10.93 3.94 -1.57
C LEU A 19 10.48 3.06 -2.75
N ARG A 20 10.26 3.65 -3.93
CA ARG A 20 9.93 2.90 -5.15
C ARG A 20 11.02 1.88 -5.49
N LEU A 21 12.29 2.28 -5.48
CA LEU A 21 13.41 1.38 -5.79
C LEU A 21 13.49 0.22 -4.79
N GLU A 22 13.34 0.49 -3.49
CA GLU A 22 13.33 -0.52 -2.44
C GLU A 22 12.20 -1.54 -2.66
N ARG A 23 11.00 -1.09 -3.05
CA ARG A 23 9.86 -1.98 -3.33
C ARG A 23 10.06 -2.83 -4.57
N LEU A 24 10.70 -2.30 -5.62
CA LEU A 24 10.95 -3.02 -6.86
C LEU A 24 12.13 -4.01 -6.77
N GLN A 25 13.09 -3.77 -5.87
CA GLN A 25 14.22 -4.67 -5.64
C GLN A 25 13.82 -5.99 -4.95
N GLY A 26 12.71 -6.01 -4.22
CA GLY A 26 12.17 -7.22 -3.57
C GLY A 26 11.45 -8.20 -4.52
N ARG A 27 11.54 -7.99 -5.84
CA ARG A 27 10.95 -8.87 -6.86
C ARG A 27 11.82 -10.13 -7.03
N ASP A 28 11.80 -11.00 -6.02
CA ASP A 28 12.41 -12.32 -6.13
C ASP A 28 11.72 -13.08 -7.27
N GLY A 29 12.49 -13.83 -8.05
CA GLY A 29 12.10 -14.44 -9.34
C GLY A 29 11.03 -15.54 -9.27
N ASP A 30 10.21 -15.57 -8.22
CA ASP A 30 9.12 -16.50 -8.07
C ASP A 30 8.00 -16.18 -9.07
N VAL A 31 7.50 -17.23 -9.71
CA VAL A 31 6.37 -17.13 -10.64
C VAL A 31 5.12 -16.81 -9.84
N TYR A 32 4.76 -15.53 -9.79
CA TYR A 32 3.49 -15.08 -9.24
C TYR A 32 2.33 -15.43 -10.18
N VAL A 33 1.33 -16.14 -9.66
CA VAL A 33 0.08 -16.41 -10.38
C VAL A 33 -1.05 -15.67 -9.67
N SER A 34 -1.75 -14.82 -10.41
CA SER A 34 -2.90 -14.07 -9.91
C SER A 34 -4.02 -15.04 -9.46
N PRO A 35 -4.59 -14.86 -8.25
CA PRO A 35 -5.67 -15.70 -7.78
C PRO A 35 -6.97 -15.42 -8.55
N ARG A 36 -7.78 -16.48 -8.70
CA ARG A 36 -9.16 -16.38 -9.17
C ARG A 36 -10.06 -16.05 -7.98
N ALA A 37 -11.04 -15.17 -8.21
CA ALA A 37 -11.97 -14.71 -7.19
C ALA A 37 -13.41 -14.76 -7.70
N LYS A 38 -14.35 -14.68 -6.76
CA LYS A 38 -15.79 -14.64 -7.03
C LYS A 38 -16.39 -13.38 -6.42
N ALA A 39 -17.45 -12.85 -7.02
CA ALA A 39 -18.10 -11.63 -6.52
C ALA A 39 -18.76 -11.86 -5.15
N THR A 40 -19.26 -13.08 -4.93
CA THR A 40 -19.75 -13.55 -3.64
C THR A 40 -19.35 -15.03 -3.47
N PRO A 41 -19.34 -15.57 -2.24
CA PRO A 41 -19.00 -16.97 -2.01
C PRO A 41 -19.88 -17.98 -2.77
N ARG A 42 -21.09 -17.57 -3.17
CA ARG A 42 -22.06 -18.40 -3.88
C ARG A 42 -22.13 -18.15 -5.39
N ALA A 43 -21.32 -17.23 -5.92
CA ALA A 43 -21.34 -16.96 -7.36
C ALA A 43 -20.88 -18.20 -8.15
N ALA A 44 -21.52 -18.43 -9.29
CA ALA A 44 -21.16 -19.53 -10.19
C ALA A 44 -19.81 -19.24 -10.86
N ASP A 45 -19.68 -18.05 -11.41
CA ASP A 45 -18.52 -17.62 -12.19
C ASP A 45 -17.40 -17.08 -11.30
N ASP A 46 -16.17 -17.35 -11.72
CA ASP A 46 -14.96 -16.76 -11.18
C ASP A 46 -14.32 -15.79 -12.19
N PHE A 47 -13.46 -14.92 -11.68
CA PHE A 47 -12.72 -13.93 -12.47
C PHE A 47 -11.30 -13.79 -11.97
N ASP A 48 -10.44 -13.20 -12.81
CA ASP A 48 -9.10 -12.83 -12.41
C ASP A 48 -9.16 -11.63 -11.44
N LEU A 49 -8.62 -11.79 -10.23
CA LEU A 49 -8.71 -10.76 -9.20
C LEU A 49 -7.95 -9.49 -9.60
N THR A 50 -6.79 -9.65 -10.23
CA THR A 50 -5.97 -8.50 -10.69
C THR A 50 -6.77 -7.60 -11.62
N THR A 51 -7.43 -8.17 -12.63
CA THR A 51 -8.26 -7.43 -13.58
C THR A 51 -9.36 -6.64 -12.88
N LYS A 52 -10.08 -7.26 -11.94
CA LYS A 52 -11.14 -6.57 -11.19
C LYS A 52 -10.64 -5.47 -10.27
N VAL A 53 -9.46 -5.64 -9.66
CA VAL A 53 -8.85 -4.57 -8.87
C VAL A 53 -8.41 -3.40 -9.76
N GLN A 54 -7.89 -3.65 -10.96
CA GLN A 54 -7.56 -2.57 -11.90
C GLN A 54 -8.80 -1.79 -12.37
N GLU A 55 -9.90 -2.49 -12.67
CA GLU A 55 -11.18 -1.86 -12.97
C GLU A 55 -11.67 -0.99 -11.82
N PHE A 56 -11.56 -1.49 -10.58
CA PHE A 56 -11.92 -0.74 -9.37
C PHE A 56 -11.05 0.52 -9.20
N LEU A 57 -9.72 0.41 -9.36
CA LEU A 57 -8.79 1.54 -9.21
C LEU A 57 -9.03 2.65 -10.24
N ALA A 58 -9.56 2.29 -11.43
CA ALA A 58 -9.98 3.22 -12.47
C ALA A 58 -11.38 3.83 -12.24
N SER A 59 -12.12 3.34 -11.25
CA SER A 59 -13.46 3.84 -10.89
C SER A 59 -13.41 4.86 -9.75
N ASP A 60 -14.57 5.42 -9.39
CA ASP A 60 -14.74 6.28 -8.21
C ASP A 60 -14.88 5.50 -6.88
N GLY A 61 -14.77 4.17 -6.94
CA GLY A 61 -14.83 3.29 -5.78
C GLY A 61 -13.77 3.64 -4.72
N LYS A 62 -14.17 3.60 -3.45
CA LYS A 62 -13.29 3.97 -2.33
C LYS A 62 -12.71 2.78 -1.58
N VAL A 63 -13.44 1.67 -1.53
CA VAL A 63 -13.03 0.47 -0.80
C VAL A 63 -13.26 -0.77 -1.66
N PHE A 64 -12.26 -1.64 -1.72
CA PHE A 64 -12.35 -2.97 -2.32
C PHE A 64 -12.00 -4.02 -1.27
N LEU A 65 -12.94 -4.91 -0.98
CA LEU A 65 -12.77 -5.93 0.05
C LEU A 65 -12.47 -7.29 -0.59
N VAL A 66 -11.31 -7.88 -0.25
CA VAL A 66 -10.93 -9.23 -0.66
C VAL A 66 -11.14 -10.17 0.52
N LEU A 67 -12.06 -11.12 0.37
CA LEU A 67 -12.32 -12.17 1.36
C LEU A 67 -11.82 -13.51 0.86
N GLY A 68 -11.34 -14.34 1.78
CA GLY A 68 -10.91 -15.71 1.51
C GLY A 68 -10.30 -16.33 2.76
N ASP A 69 -10.23 -17.65 2.79
CA ASP A 69 -9.68 -18.38 3.93
C ASP A 69 -8.17 -18.13 4.11
N SER A 70 -7.62 -18.55 5.24
CA SER A 70 -6.17 -18.52 5.44
C SER A 70 -5.46 -19.37 4.38
N GLY A 71 -4.30 -18.93 3.91
CA GLY A 71 -3.51 -19.63 2.89
C GLY A 71 -4.01 -19.48 1.44
N THR A 72 -5.09 -18.73 1.16
CA THR A 72 -5.58 -18.52 -0.22
C THR A 72 -4.76 -17.51 -1.04
N GLY A 73 -3.68 -16.97 -0.48
CA GLY A 73 -2.76 -16.07 -1.18
C GLY A 73 -3.14 -14.59 -1.17
N LYS A 74 -4.04 -14.14 -0.28
CA LYS A 74 -4.43 -12.72 -0.15
C LYS A 74 -3.23 -11.79 0.10
N SER A 75 -2.40 -12.09 1.09
CA SER A 75 -1.20 -11.31 1.41
C SER A 75 -0.20 -11.29 0.25
N THR A 76 -0.03 -12.43 -0.43
CA THR A 76 0.80 -12.53 -1.64
C THR A 76 0.25 -11.66 -2.77
N PHE A 77 -1.07 -11.66 -2.98
CA PHE A 77 -1.73 -10.76 -3.93
C PHE A 77 -1.52 -9.29 -3.58
N ASN A 78 -1.70 -8.90 -2.31
CA ASN A 78 -1.50 -7.53 -1.85
C ASN A 78 -0.05 -7.03 -2.09
N ARG A 79 0.96 -7.88 -1.83
CA ARG A 79 2.36 -7.56 -2.12
C ARG A 79 2.63 -7.42 -3.63
N ALA A 80 2.10 -8.34 -4.43
CA ALA A 80 2.23 -8.27 -5.88
C ALA A 80 1.54 -7.02 -6.48
N LEU A 81 0.38 -6.65 -5.91
CA LEU A 81 -0.34 -5.43 -6.27
C LEU A 81 0.47 -4.17 -5.93
N GLU A 82 1.04 -4.08 -4.72
CA GLU A 82 1.91 -2.97 -4.33
C GLU A 82 3.05 -2.78 -5.34
N ILE A 83 3.77 -3.86 -5.67
CA ILE A 83 4.87 -3.83 -6.64
C ILE A 83 4.39 -3.37 -8.01
N SER A 84 3.26 -3.91 -8.51
CA SER A 84 2.71 -3.51 -9.80
C SER A 84 2.30 -2.04 -9.85
N LEU A 85 1.82 -1.48 -8.74
CA LEU A 85 1.44 -0.07 -8.68
C LEU A 85 2.69 0.82 -8.66
N TRP A 86 3.72 0.45 -7.90
CA TRP A 86 5.01 1.16 -7.92
C TRP A 86 5.72 1.09 -9.27
N ASP A 87 5.60 -0.02 -9.99
CA ASP A 87 6.17 -0.17 -11.34
C ASP A 87 5.54 0.83 -12.32
N LYS A 88 4.21 0.98 -12.26
CA LYS A 88 3.42 1.90 -13.09
C LYS A 88 3.34 3.34 -12.56
N HIS A 89 3.88 3.60 -11.37
CA HIS A 89 3.74 4.90 -10.70
C HIS A 89 4.40 6.02 -11.51
N ASP A 90 3.58 6.99 -11.92
CA ASP A 90 4.03 8.25 -12.49
C ASP A 90 4.45 9.21 -11.36
N LYS A 91 5.67 9.74 -11.44
CA LYS A 91 6.22 10.67 -10.46
C LYS A 91 5.41 11.98 -10.36
N THR A 92 4.70 12.36 -11.42
CA THR A 92 4.04 13.67 -11.49
C THR A 92 2.63 13.66 -10.92
N ASN A 93 1.81 12.65 -11.24
CA ASN A 93 0.39 12.56 -10.82
C ASN A 93 -0.05 11.16 -10.35
N GLY A 94 0.89 10.25 -10.08
CA GLY A 94 0.56 8.91 -9.59
C GLY A 94 0.02 8.92 -8.16
N ARG A 95 -0.98 8.07 -7.89
CA ARG A 95 -1.39 7.77 -6.51
C ARG A 95 -0.31 6.92 -5.85
N ILE A 96 0.11 7.31 -4.64
CA ILE A 96 1.19 6.68 -3.89
C ILE A 96 0.68 5.37 -3.24
N PRO A 97 1.21 4.20 -3.61
CA PRO A 97 0.81 2.93 -3.00
C PRO A 97 1.45 2.79 -1.62
N LEU A 98 0.64 2.49 -0.60
CA LEU A 98 1.11 2.19 0.75
C LEU A 98 0.58 0.82 1.18
N PHE A 99 1.49 -0.16 1.30
CA PHE A 99 1.17 -1.41 1.97
C PHE A 99 1.21 -1.23 3.49
N ILE A 100 0.12 -1.63 4.13
CA ILE A 100 -0.13 -1.50 5.56
C ILE A 100 -0.49 -2.88 6.11
N HIS A 101 0.38 -3.42 6.97
CA HIS A 101 0.10 -4.64 7.72
C HIS A 101 -0.65 -4.25 9.00
N LEU A 102 -1.97 -4.41 9.00
CA LEU A 102 -2.85 -3.98 10.08
C LEU A 102 -2.49 -4.56 11.46
N PRO A 103 -2.07 -5.83 11.59
CA PRO A 103 -1.67 -6.39 12.90
C PRO A 103 -0.46 -5.71 13.53
N ALA A 104 0.39 -5.05 12.74
CA ALA A 104 1.57 -4.33 13.23
C ALA A 104 1.26 -2.89 13.69
N ILE A 105 -0.01 -2.46 13.61
CA ILE A 105 -0.44 -1.14 14.07
C ILE A 105 -1.02 -1.27 15.46
N GLU A 106 -0.36 -0.64 16.43
CA GLU A 106 -0.76 -0.69 17.84
C GLU A 106 -2.02 0.14 18.13
N GLU A 107 -2.22 1.25 17.40
CA GLU A 107 -3.35 2.17 17.57
C GLU A 107 -4.04 2.43 16.21
N PRO A 108 -4.98 1.57 15.77
CA PRO A 108 -5.62 1.69 14.46
C PRO A 108 -6.50 2.95 14.31
N GLU A 109 -6.90 3.58 15.42
CA GLU A 109 -7.53 4.92 15.43
C GLU A 109 -6.58 6.07 15.03
N ARG A 110 -5.27 5.81 14.92
CA ARG A 110 -4.30 6.80 14.42
C ARG A 110 -4.28 6.91 12.91
N ASP A 111 -3.62 7.97 12.47
CA ASP A 111 -3.38 8.28 11.07
C ASP A 111 -2.44 7.26 10.41
N LEU A 112 -3.04 6.20 9.86
CA LEU A 112 -2.36 5.08 9.20
C LEU A 112 -1.35 5.52 8.13
N ILE A 113 -1.65 6.60 7.41
CA ILE A 113 -0.77 7.15 6.38
C ILE A 113 0.48 7.74 7.03
N ALA A 114 0.30 8.60 8.03
CA ALA A 114 1.42 9.23 8.73
C ALA A 114 2.30 8.20 9.45
N GLU A 115 1.71 7.21 10.10
CA GLU A 115 2.47 6.13 10.74
C GLU A 115 3.29 5.34 9.73
N ARG A 116 2.67 4.98 8.59
CA ARG A 116 3.39 4.23 7.58
C ARG A 116 4.54 5.04 6.99
N LEU A 117 4.33 6.32 6.71
CA LEU A 117 5.36 7.22 6.18
C LEU A 117 6.50 7.47 7.18
N ARG A 118 6.20 7.59 8.48
CA ARG A 118 7.23 7.68 9.54
C ARG A 118 8.12 6.44 9.56
N GLN A 119 7.55 5.24 9.40
CA GLN A 119 8.32 3.99 9.35
C GLN A 119 9.27 3.91 8.15
N VAL A 120 9.00 4.67 7.08
CA VAL A 120 9.89 4.81 5.91
C VAL A 120 10.68 6.13 5.93
N ASN A 121 10.87 6.71 7.12
CA ASN A 121 11.76 7.85 7.40
C ASN A 121 11.31 9.21 6.83
N PHE A 122 10.02 9.41 6.55
CA PHE A 122 9.51 10.75 6.22
C PHE A 122 9.35 11.58 7.49
N THR A 123 9.69 12.87 7.40
CA THR A 123 9.50 13.84 8.48
C THR A 123 8.05 14.34 8.52
N GLU A 124 7.62 14.94 9.63
CA GLU A 124 6.25 15.46 9.77
C GLU A 124 5.90 16.53 8.73
N SER A 125 6.86 17.38 8.33
CA SER A 125 6.66 18.38 7.28
C SER A 125 6.40 17.73 5.92
N GLN A 126 7.19 16.71 5.58
CA GLN A 126 7.04 15.94 4.34
C GLN A 126 5.73 15.15 4.31
N ILE A 127 5.33 14.56 5.44
CA ILE A 127 4.06 13.85 5.57
C ILE A 127 2.89 14.82 5.34
N LEU A 128 2.93 16.01 5.95
CA LEU A 128 1.90 17.01 5.76
C LEU A 128 1.80 17.45 4.30
N GLU A 129 2.93 17.72 3.66
CA GLU A 129 3.00 18.08 2.24
C GLU A 129 2.38 16.99 1.35
N LEU A 130 2.77 15.73 1.56
CA LEU A 130 2.22 14.60 0.83
C LEU A 130 0.72 14.47 1.02
N LYS A 131 0.21 14.62 2.24
CA LYS A 131 -1.22 14.53 2.54
C LYS A 131 -2.04 15.66 1.94
N LEU A 132 -1.45 16.83 1.72
CA LEU A 132 -2.13 17.98 1.12
C LEU A 132 -2.15 17.93 -0.41
N HIS A 133 -1.11 17.36 -1.02
CA HIS A 133 -0.87 17.47 -2.46
C HIS A 133 -0.92 16.15 -3.23
N ARG A 134 -0.95 15.00 -2.54
CA ARG A 134 -0.89 13.68 -3.17
C ARG A 134 -2.09 12.82 -2.77
N GLU A 135 -2.44 11.90 -3.67
CA GLU A 135 -3.42 10.84 -3.41
C GLU A 135 -2.70 9.55 -3.05
N PHE A 136 -3.35 8.69 -2.26
CA PHE A 136 -2.80 7.41 -1.81
C PHE A 136 -3.70 6.24 -2.21
N ILE A 137 -3.08 5.09 -2.47
CA ILE A 137 -3.75 3.79 -2.53
C ILE A 137 -3.30 3.00 -1.31
N LEU A 138 -4.23 2.73 -0.39
CA LEU A 138 -3.95 1.94 0.80
C LEU A 138 -4.22 0.47 0.52
N ILE A 139 -3.20 -0.37 0.68
CA ILE A 139 -3.30 -1.82 0.59
C ILE A 139 -3.18 -2.36 2.00
N CYS A 140 -4.33 -2.71 2.59
CA CYS A 140 -4.39 -3.18 3.97
C CYS A 140 -4.41 -4.72 4.01
N ASP A 141 -3.53 -5.30 4.82
CA ASP A 141 -3.39 -6.75 4.98
C ASP A 141 -3.51 -7.19 6.44
N GLY A 142 -4.12 -8.36 6.68
CA GLY A 142 -4.33 -8.91 8.03
C GLY A 142 -5.46 -8.23 8.82
N TYR A 143 -6.59 -7.92 8.17
CA TYR A 143 -7.74 -7.28 8.86
C TYR A 143 -8.33 -8.16 9.98
N ASP A 144 -8.48 -9.45 9.73
CA ASP A 144 -8.95 -10.46 10.69
C ASP A 144 -7.96 -10.69 11.86
N GLU A 145 -6.69 -10.39 11.63
CA GLU A 145 -5.60 -10.47 12.61
C GLU A 145 -5.34 -9.14 13.33
N SER A 146 -6.02 -8.06 12.94
CA SER A 146 -5.85 -6.74 13.54
C SER A 146 -6.40 -6.72 14.98
N GLN A 147 -5.75 -5.96 15.87
CA GLN A 147 -6.09 -5.86 17.29
C GLN A 147 -7.39 -5.06 17.53
N GLN A 148 -8.50 -5.49 16.95
CA GLN A 148 -9.81 -4.91 17.20
C GLN A 148 -10.28 -5.30 18.59
N THR A 149 -10.21 -4.36 19.54
CA THR A 149 -10.80 -4.51 20.88
C THR A 149 -12.33 -4.34 20.89
N ARG A 150 -12.93 -3.97 19.76
CA ARG A 150 -14.38 -3.89 19.55
C ARG A 150 -14.77 -4.31 18.13
N ASN A 151 -15.82 -5.12 18.02
CA ASN A 151 -16.53 -5.34 16.77
C ASN A 151 -17.22 -4.03 16.35
N LEU A 152 -17.09 -3.64 15.08
CA LEU A 152 -17.88 -2.56 14.46
C LEU A 152 -19.37 -2.92 14.40
#